data_AF-A0A1S3DLK3-F1
#
_entry.id   AF-A0A1S3DLK3-F1
#
_cell.length_a   1.000
_cell.length_b   1.000
_cell.length_c   1.000
_cell.angle_alpha   90.00
_cell.angle_beta   90.00
_cell.angle_gamma   90.00
#
_symmetry.space_group_name_H-M   'P 1'
#
loop_
_entity.id
_entity.type
_entity.pdbx_description
1 polymer ?
#
loop_
_entity_poly.entity_id
_entity_poly.type
_entity_poly.pdbx_seq_one_letter_code
_entity_poly.pdbx_strand_id
1 'polypeptide(L)'
;MAYLKLSLVLVMFVFCGSGLSGPIEGDKEELKLTDPGVPEALQAAYAELGKNSDARYRRLKALSVTRADLTGGSGQEYDFKMLEDRDCSKIDGNSPDACIQCNVFISDKPTETPRYTHTHMNCVV
;
A
#
# COMPACT_ATOMS: atom_id res chain seq x y z
N MET A 1 -40.12 44.09 40.63
CA MET A 1 -38.66 43.93 40.40
C MET A 1 -38.46 42.50 39.91
N ALA A 2 -38.62 42.23 38.62
CA ALA A 2 -37.66 42.37 37.51
C ALA A 2 -36.79 41.10 37.35
N TYR A 3 -37.12 40.38 36.27
CA TYR A 3 -36.50 39.19 35.71
C TYR A 3 -34.99 39.30 35.52
N LEU A 4 -34.28 38.19 35.62
CA LEU A 4 -33.10 37.92 34.77
C LEU A 4 -32.94 36.42 34.55
N LYS A 5 -33.58 35.97 33.46
CA LYS A 5 -33.21 34.79 32.69
C LYS A 5 -31.78 34.99 32.19
N LEU A 6 -30.86 34.09 32.54
CA LEU A 6 -29.56 34.05 31.86
C LEU A 6 -29.62 32.98 30.77
N SER A 7 -29.79 33.48 29.54
CA SER A 7 -29.66 32.74 28.29
C SER A 7 -28.33 31.99 28.23
N LEU A 8 -28.41 30.67 28.06
CA LEU A 8 -27.27 29.87 27.64
C LEU A 8 -27.08 30.12 26.13
N VAL A 9 -26.01 30.84 25.80
CA VAL A 9 -25.66 31.21 24.43
C VAL A 9 -25.28 29.95 23.65
N LEU A 10 -26.03 29.70 22.58
CA LEU A 10 -25.72 28.75 21.52
C LEU A 10 -24.31 29.02 20.99
N VAL A 11 -23.39 28.07 21.22
CA VAL A 11 -22.17 27.97 20.43
C VAL A 11 -22.50 27.16 19.18
N MET A 12 -22.97 27.85 18.15
CA MET A 12 -22.91 27.37 16.77
C MET A 12 -21.44 27.31 16.34
N PHE A 13 -20.80 26.14 16.50
CA PHE A 13 -19.66 25.80 15.63
C PHE A 13 -20.18 25.00 14.45
N VAL A 14 -20.51 25.77 13.41
CA VAL A 14 -20.70 25.29 12.05
C VAL A 14 -19.31 24.89 11.51
N PHE A 15 -18.95 23.64 11.68
CA PHE A 15 -18.08 22.92 10.74
C PHE A 15 -19.03 21.93 10.04
N CYS A 16 -19.70 22.32 8.94
CA CYS A 16 -19.14 22.31 7.59
C CYS A 16 -18.26 21.08 7.37
N GLY A 17 -18.88 20.02 6.83
CA GLY A 17 -18.19 18.77 6.53
C GLY A 17 -19.12 17.57 6.66
N SER A 18 -20.13 17.50 5.79
CA SER A 18 -20.80 16.24 5.48
C SER A 18 -19.78 15.28 4.85
N GLY A 19 -19.04 14.56 5.69
CA GLY A 19 -18.34 13.35 5.30
C GLY A 19 -19.15 12.19 5.82
N LEU A 20 -19.98 11.57 4.98
CA LEU A 20 -20.45 10.22 5.23
C LEU A 20 -19.21 9.39 5.56
N SER A 21 -19.14 8.88 6.80
CA SER A 21 -18.19 7.84 7.17
C SER A 21 -18.49 6.62 6.30
N GLY A 22 -17.81 6.54 5.16
CA GLY A 22 -17.55 5.27 4.51
C GLY A 22 -16.79 4.36 5.48
N PRO A 23 -16.82 3.04 5.27
CA PRO A 23 -15.97 2.14 6.05
C PRO A 23 -14.53 2.66 5.99
N ILE A 24 -13.84 2.64 7.13
CA ILE A 24 -12.43 2.99 7.24
C ILE A 24 -11.66 1.95 6.43
N GLU A 25 -11.54 2.17 5.11
CA GLU A 25 -10.44 1.63 4.34
C GLU A 25 -9.19 2.14 5.05
N GLY A 26 -8.45 1.24 5.71
CA GLY A 26 -7.26 1.62 6.47
C GLY A 26 -6.40 2.57 5.65
N ASP A 27 -6.07 3.73 6.23
CA ASP A 27 -5.38 4.82 5.54
C ASP A 27 -4.10 4.29 4.87
N LYS A 28 -4.16 4.06 3.56
CA LYS A 28 -2.99 3.70 2.76
C LYS A 28 -2.23 4.97 2.44
N GLU A 29 -1.02 5.09 2.95
CA GLU A 29 -0.11 6.19 2.67
C GLU A 29 0.69 5.89 1.40
N GLU A 30 0.65 6.79 0.41
CA GLU A 30 1.51 6.70 -0.77
C GLU A 30 2.93 7.17 -0.42
N LEU A 31 3.93 6.34 -0.72
CA LEU A 31 5.35 6.62 -0.45
C LEU A 31 6.14 6.72 -1.76
N LYS A 32 7.31 7.35 -1.70
CA LYS A 32 8.29 7.29 -2.79
C LYS A 32 9.19 6.07 -2.62
N LEU A 33 9.63 5.49 -3.74
CA LEU A 33 10.61 4.39 -3.74
C LEU A 33 11.95 4.74 -3.09
N THR A 34 12.22 6.04 -2.91
CA THR A 34 13.42 6.58 -2.27
C THR A 34 13.24 6.90 -0.79
N ASP A 35 12.03 6.73 -0.23
CA ASP A 35 11.77 7.06 1.17
C ASP A 35 12.48 6.08 2.12
N PRO A 36 12.88 6.52 3.32
CA PRO A 36 13.57 5.66 4.27
C PRO A 36 12.78 4.37 4.57
N GLY A 37 13.47 3.23 4.61
CA GLY A 37 12.86 1.91 4.85
C GLY A 37 12.26 1.25 3.61
N VAL A 38 11.83 2.02 2.61
CA VAL A 38 11.29 1.47 1.34
C VAL A 38 12.33 0.64 0.58
N PRO A 39 13.62 1.06 0.44
CA PRO A 39 14.63 0.25 -0.25
C PRO A 39 14.85 -1.14 0.37
N GLU A 40 14.77 -1.27 1.71
CA GLU A 40 14.94 -2.54 2.41
C GLU A 40 13.73 -3.47 2.18
N ALA A 41 12.52 -2.91 2.30
CA ALA A 41 11.29 -3.65 1.99
C ALA A 41 11.24 -4.06 0.50
N LEU A 42 11.69 -3.18 -0.40
CA LEU A 42 11.77 -3.45 -1.83
C LEU A 42 12.80 -4.54 -2.14
N GLN A 43 13.93 -4.56 -1.44
CA GLN A 43 14.91 -5.63 -1.56
C GLN A 43 14.32 -6.99 -1.13
N ALA A 44 13.53 -7.01 -0.05
CA ALA A 44 12.81 -8.21 0.38
C ALA A 44 11.79 -8.67 -0.68
N ALA A 45 11.08 -7.73 -1.33
CA ALA A 45 10.19 -8.03 -2.45
C ALA A 45 10.94 -8.67 -3.64
N TYR A 46 12.07 -8.09 -4.07
CA TYR A 46 12.87 -8.70 -5.14
C TYR A 46 13.44 -10.07 -4.77
N ALA A 47 13.83 -10.27 -3.51
CA ALA A 47 14.30 -11.57 -3.03
C ALA A 47 13.19 -12.63 -3.12
N GLU A 48 11.94 -12.27 -2.82
CA GLU A 48 10.80 -13.17 -2.97
C GLU A 48 10.51 -13.47 -4.44
N LEU A 49 10.47 -12.44 -5.30
CA LEU A 49 10.30 -12.61 -6.75
C LEU A 49 11.36 -13.54 -7.36
N GLY A 50 12.59 -13.45 -6.85
CA GLY A 50 13.71 -14.28 -7.28
C GLY A 50 13.56 -15.78 -6.98
N LYS A 51 12.64 -16.17 -6.07
CA LYS A 51 12.32 -17.58 -5.80
C LYS A 51 11.46 -18.21 -6.88
N ASN A 52 10.79 -17.40 -7.70
CA ASN A 52 9.95 -17.90 -8.78
C ASN A 52 10.79 -18.39 -9.98
N SER A 53 10.38 -19.51 -10.58
CA SER A 53 11.07 -20.09 -11.74
C SER A 53 10.75 -19.38 -13.06
N ASP A 54 9.65 -18.62 -13.11
CA ASP A 54 9.26 -17.87 -14.29
C ASP A 54 10.12 -16.60 -14.46
N ALA A 55 10.73 -16.47 -15.64
CA ALA A 55 11.65 -15.39 -15.98
C ALA A 55 10.99 -14.00 -15.98
N ARG A 56 9.66 -13.91 -16.13
CA ARG A 56 8.90 -12.65 -16.10
C ARG A 56 9.06 -11.91 -14.78
N TYR A 57 9.09 -12.64 -13.66
CA TYR A 57 9.26 -12.04 -12.33
C TYR A 57 10.61 -11.32 -12.16
N ARG A 58 11.65 -11.73 -12.89
CA ARG A 58 12.96 -11.07 -12.87
C ARG A 58 13.00 -9.75 -13.63
N ARG A 59 12.00 -9.51 -14.48
CA ARG A 59 11.86 -8.28 -15.29
C ARG A 59 10.97 -7.24 -14.63
N LEU A 60 10.35 -7.58 -13.50
CA LEU A 60 9.51 -6.66 -12.75
C LEU A 60 10.34 -5.52 -12.13
N LYS A 61 9.76 -4.32 -12.16
CA LYS A 61 10.26 -3.11 -11.51
C LYS A 61 9.14 -2.49 -10.70
N ALA A 62 9.48 -2.01 -9.50
CA ALA A 62 8.53 -1.24 -8.71
C ALA A 62 8.19 0.08 -9.41
N LEU A 63 6.89 0.33 -9.57
CA LEU A 63 6.33 1.58 -10.08
C LEU A 63 5.93 2.51 -8.93
N SER A 64 5.22 1.96 -7.95
CA SER A 64 4.69 2.70 -6.81
C SER A 64 4.68 1.82 -5.58
N VAL A 65 4.63 2.47 -4.41
CA VAL A 65 4.53 1.81 -3.13
C VAL A 65 3.47 2.51 -2.28
N THR A 66 2.63 1.73 -1.62
CA THR A 66 1.75 2.23 -0.56
C THR A 66 2.07 1.52 0.73
N ARG A 67 1.80 2.17 1.85
CA ARG A 67 2.03 1.65 3.19
C ARG A 67 0.74 1.69 3.99
N ALA A 68 0.47 0.63 4.74
CA ALA A 68 -0.63 0.57 5.69
C ALA A 68 -0.14 -0.05 7.00
N ASP A 69 -0.87 0.19 8.08
CA ASP A 69 -0.64 -0.54 9.32
C ASP A 69 -1.11 -2.00 9.19
N LEU A 70 -0.35 -2.94 9.75
CA LEU A 70 -0.75 -4.34 9.77
C LEU A 70 -1.99 -4.53 10.64
N THR A 71 -3.01 -5.19 10.08
CA THR A 71 -4.25 -5.48 10.81
C THR A 71 -3.98 -6.50 11.92
N GLY A 72 -4.12 -6.07 13.18
CA GLY A 72 -3.99 -6.95 14.34
C GLY A 72 -2.59 -7.07 14.96
N GLY A 73 -1.66 -6.14 14.68
CA GLY A 73 -0.32 -6.18 15.29
C GLY A 73 0.47 -4.87 15.23
N SER A 74 1.72 -4.92 15.70
CA SER A 74 2.69 -3.82 15.57
C SER A 74 3.53 -4.03 14.31
N GLY A 75 3.34 -3.19 13.30
CA GLY A 75 4.13 -3.21 12.07
C GLY A 75 3.42 -2.56 10.91
N GLN A 76 4.11 -2.50 9.78
CA GLN A 76 3.65 -1.83 8.56
C GLN A 76 3.65 -2.82 7.41
N GLU A 77 2.66 -2.78 6.53
CA GLU A 77 2.67 -3.50 5.27
C GLU A 77 2.96 -2.55 4.12
N TYR A 78 3.92 -2.92 3.28
CA TYR A 78 4.25 -2.24 2.03
C TYR A 78 3.62 -3.01 0.87
N ASP A 79 2.79 -2.35 0.08
CA ASP A 79 2.23 -2.86 -1.17
C ASP A 79 2.99 -2.24 -2.35
N PHE A 80 3.85 -3.04 -2.97
CA PHE A 80 4.62 -2.65 -4.14
C PHE A 80 3.90 -3.05 -5.41
N LYS A 81 3.46 -2.06 -6.19
CA LYS A 81 2.98 -2.29 -7.55
C LYS A 81 4.17 -2.41 -8.48
N MET A 82 4.31 -3.55 -9.13
CA MET A 82 5.43 -3.88 -10.02
C MET A 82 4.96 -4.21 -11.43
N LEU A 83 5.71 -3.72 -12.42
CA LEU A 83 5.47 -3.90 -13.85
C LEU A 83 6.72 -4.39 -14.56
N GLU A 84 6.57 -5.12 -15.66
CA GLU A 84 7.72 -5.50 -16.47
C GLU A 84 8.41 -4.28 -17.11
N ASP A 85 9.75 -4.28 -17.08
CA ASP A 85 10.63 -3.27 -17.71
C ASP A 85 10.75 -3.49 -19.23
N ARG A 86 9.62 -3.71 -19.90
CA ARG A 86 9.53 -3.79 -21.36
C ARG A 86 8.22 -3.20 -21.84
N ASP A 87 8.20 -2.78 -23.10
CA ASP A 87 7.00 -2.26 -23.74
C ASP A 87 5.96 -3.38 -23.96
N CYS A 88 5.02 -3.48 -23.03
CA CYS A 88 3.93 -4.45 -23.06
C CYS A 88 2.83 -4.11 -24.07
N SER A 89 2.80 -2.88 -24.59
CA SER A 89 1.74 -2.44 -25.52
C SER A 89 1.72 -3.19 -26.85
N LYS A 90 2.83 -3.87 -27.17
CA LYS A 90 3.04 -4.61 -28.43
C LYS A 90 2.92 -6.13 -28.26
N ILE A 91 2.63 -6.60 -27.06
CA ILE A 91 2.56 -8.02 -26.74
C ILE A 91 1.09 -8.44 -26.62
N ASP A 92 0.70 -9.48 -27.35
CA ASP A 92 -0.63 -10.07 -27.20
C ASP A 92 -0.79 -10.64 -25.78
N GLY A 93 -1.85 -10.25 -25.08
CA GLY A 93 -2.17 -10.73 -23.73
C GLY A 93 -2.44 -12.24 -23.64
N ASN A 94 -2.73 -12.89 -24.77
CA ASN A 94 -2.88 -14.35 -24.83
C ASN A 94 -1.57 -15.09 -25.15
N SER A 95 -0.47 -14.37 -25.36
CA SER A 95 0.83 -14.98 -25.61
C SER A 95 1.40 -15.60 -24.33
N PRO A 96 2.13 -16.72 -24.41
CA PRO A 96 2.95 -17.19 -23.28
C PRO A 96 3.98 -16.14 -22.83
N ASP A 97 4.32 -15.19 -23.71
CA ASP A 97 5.19 -14.06 -23.41
C ASP A 97 4.44 -12.80 -22.97
N ALA A 98 3.13 -12.89 -22.71
CA ALA A 98 2.33 -11.77 -22.23
C ALA A 98 2.93 -11.19 -20.94
N CYS A 99 2.86 -9.86 -20.84
CA CYS A 99 3.43 -9.15 -19.71
C CYS A 99 2.72 -9.50 -18.42
N ILE A 100 3.43 -9.37 -17.31
CA ILE A 100 2.80 -9.47 -15.99
C ILE A 100 2.90 -8.16 -15.22
N GLN A 101 1.85 -7.87 -14.46
CA GLN A 101 1.84 -6.89 -13.39
C GLN A 101 1.63 -7.63 -12.08
N CYS A 102 2.45 -7.33 -11.08
CA CYS A 102 2.32 -7.93 -9.75
C CYS A 102 2.21 -6.86 -8.67
N ASN A 103 1.34 -7.09 -7.70
CA ASN A 103 1.38 -6.42 -6.41
C ASN A 103 2.07 -7.36 -5.41
N VAL A 104 3.13 -6.88 -4.77
CA VAL A 104 3.94 -7.65 -3.82
C VAL A 104 3.81 -7.02 -2.45
N PHE A 105 3.34 -7.79 -1.47
CA PHE A 105 3.04 -7.30 -0.12
C PHE A 105 4.12 -7.75 0.86
N ILE A 106 4.77 -6.79 1.50
CA ILE A 106 5.86 -7.00 2.45
C ILE A 106 5.48 -6.44 3.81
N SER A 107 5.41 -7.30 4.82
CA SER A 107 5.28 -6.89 6.22
C SER A 107 6.64 -6.48 6.79
N ASP A 108 6.74 -5.28 7.34
CA ASP A 108 7.79 -4.81 8.24
C ASP A 108 7.33 -4.97 9.69
N LYS A 109 8.01 -5.86 10.40
CA LYS A 109 7.79 -6.14 11.81
C LYS A 109 9.10 -5.95 12.57
N PRO A 110 9.37 -4.75 13.11
CA PRO A 110 10.67 -4.39 13.71
C PRO A 110 11.13 -5.31 14.85
N THR A 111 10.18 -5.96 15.52
CA THR A 111 10.42 -6.85 16.67
C THR A 111 10.59 -8.32 16.28
N GLU A 112 10.30 -8.70 15.04
CA GLU A 112 10.41 -10.09 14.56
C GLU A 112 11.71 -10.30 13.77
N THR A 113 12.17 -11.56 13.72
CA THR A 113 13.29 -11.97 12.86
C THR A 113 12.82 -13.12 11.97
N PRO A 114 12.81 -12.96 10.63
CA PRO A 114 13.24 -11.78 9.88
C PRO A 114 12.29 -10.57 10.03
N ARG A 115 12.86 -9.35 10.01
CA ARG A 115 12.10 -8.09 10.12
C ARG A 115 11.11 -7.90 8.96
N TYR A 116 11.57 -8.20 7.75
CA TYR A 116 10.76 -8.10 6.54
C TYR A 116 10.32 -9.49 6.09
N THR A 117 9.01 -9.70 6.01
CA THR A 117 8.42 -10.97 5.55
C THR A 117 7.47 -10.71 4.39
N HIS A 118 7.57 -11.53 3.35
CA HIS A 118 6.55 -11.57 2.32
C HIS A 118 5.23 -12.08 2.91
N THR A 119 4.16 -11.32 2.71
CA THR A 119 2.81 -11.71 3.11
C THR A 119 2.15 -12.50 1.97
N HIS A 120 1.99 -11.85 0.83
CA HIS A 120 1.33 -12.39 -0.35
C HIS A 120 1.72 -11.63 -1.63
N MET A 121 1.38 -12.21 -2.78
CA MET A 121 1.63 -11.63 -4.09
C MET A 121 0.43 -11.90 -4.99
N ASN A 122 -0.01 -10.88 -5.71
CA ASN A 122 -1.09 -11.00 -6.70
C ASN A 122 -0.56 -10.55 -8.06
N CYS A 123 -0.63 -11.42 -9.07
CA CYS A 123 -0.13 -11.14 -10.40
C CYS A 123 -1.22 -11.33 -11.45
N VAL A 124 -1.28 -10.41 -12.39
CA VAL A 124 -2.17 -10.44 -13.57
C VAL A 124 -1.33 -10.39 -14.84
N VAL A 125 -1.86 -11.00 -15.90
CA VAL A 125 -1.29 -11.03 -17.26
C VAL A 125 -2.05 -10.02 -18.12
#